data_AF-A0ABD5SK35-F1
#
_entry.id   AF-A0ABD5SK35-F1
#
_cell.length_a   1.000
_cell.length_b   1.000
_cell.length_c   1.000
_cell.angle_alpha   90.00
_cell.angle_beta   90.00
_cell.angle_gamma   90.00
#
_symmetry.space_group_name_H-M   'P 1'
#
loop_
_entity.id
_entity.type
_entity.pdbx_description
1 polymer ?
#
loop_
_entity_poly.entity_id
_entity_poly.type
_entity_poly.pdbx_seq_one_letter_code
_entity_poly.pdbx_strand_id
1 'polypeptide(L)' 'MHTPTQTRDARNALLSRLEESNSERTELIDAVTEETDADREFVEDIADQLEAHGEIYVVNGVVKKI' A
#
# COMPACT_ATOMS: atom_id res chain seq x y z
N MET A 1 7.24 15.16 7.13
CA MET A 1 8.41 14.60 6.41
C MET A 1 8.55 13.17 6.87
N HIS A 2 8.25 12.21 6.00
CA HIS A 2 8.43 10.79 6.33
C HIS A 2 9.88 10.39 6.09
N THR A 3 10.38 9.47 6.91
CA THR A 3 11.75 8.96 6.74
C THR A 3 11.81 7.95 5.58
N PRO A 4 12.99 7.78 4.96
CA PRO A 4 13.21 6.71 3.98
C PRO A 4 12.87 5.31 4.54
N THR A 5 13.00 5.12 5.85
CA THR A 5 12.62 3.89 6.54
C THR A 5 11.11 3.70 6.51
N GLN A 6 10.32 4.70 6.95
CA GLN A 6 8.84 4.65 6.91
C GLN A 6 8.31 4.38 5.50
N THR A 7 8.94 4.97 4.48
CA THR A 7 8.62 4.73 3.06
C THR A 7 8.80 3.26 2.70
N ARG A 8 9.91 2.65 3.11
CA ARG A 8 10.19 1.23 2.85
C ARG A 8 9.27 0.30 3.63
N ASP A 9 8.96 0.63 4.89
CA ASP A 9 8.06 -0.17 5.73
C ASP A 9 6.64 -0.20 5.16
N ALA A 10 6.06 0.97 4.86
CA ALA A 10 4.72 1.07 4.25
C ALA A 10 4.66 0.35 2.90
N ARG A 11 5.68 0.53 2.06
CA ARG A 11 5.77 -0.16 0.76
C ARG A 11 5.83 -1.67 0.91
N ASN A 12 6.65 -2.20 1.83
CA ASN A 12 6.75 -3.63 2.07
C ASN A 12 5.45 -4.19 2.64
N ALA A 13 4.83 -3.49 3.60
CA ALA A 13 3.56 -3.87 4.20
C ALA A 13 2.43 -3.98 3.16
N LEU A 14 2.34 -3.02 2.23
CA LEU A 14 1.40 -3.05 1.10
C LEU A 14 1.62 -4.27 0.22
N LEU A 15 2.87 -4.50 -0.20
CA LEU A 15 3.19 -5.61 -1.10
C LEU A 15 3.01 -6.98 -0.44
N SER A 16 3.39 -7.15 0.83
CA SER A 16 3.23 -8.41 1.56
C SER A 16 1.75 -8.79 1.72
N ARG A 17 0.87 -7.84 2.08
CA ARG A 17 -0.57 -8.12 2.14
C ARG A 17 -1.15 -8.53 0.79
N LEU A 18 -0.70 -7.89 -0.29
CA LEU A 18 -1.11 -8.24 -1.65
C LEU A 18 -0.61 -9.62 -2.12
N GLU A 19 0.47 -10.15 -1.53
CA GLU A 19 0.93 -11.52 -1.80
C GLU A 19 0.04 -12.57 -1.11
N GLU A 20 -0.54 -12.24 0.04
CA GLU A 20 -1.40 -13.14 0.80
C GLU A 20 -2.84 -13.12 0.29
N SER A 21 -3.35 -11.97 -0.15
CA SER A 21 -4.70 -11.85 -0.69
C SER A 21 -4.92 -10.59 -1.53
N ASN A 22 -5.89 -10.64 -2.44
CA ASN A 22 -6.37 -9.43 -3.10
C ASN A 22 -7.35 -8.73 -2.17
N SER A 23 -7.03 -7.52 -1.74
CA SER A 23 -7.86 -6.73 -0.82
C SER A 23 -8.45 -5.50 -1.51
N GLU A 24 -9.59 -5.01 -1.00
CA GLU A 24 -10.06 -3.68 -1.42
C GLU A 24 -9.02 -2.62 -1.05
N ARG A 25 -8.86 -1.61 -1.90
CA ARG A 25 -7.86 -0.55 -1.71
C ARG A 25 -7.98 0.09 -0.33
N THR A 26 -9.20 0.44 0.06
CA THR A 26 -9.45 1.06 1.37
C THR A 26 -9.02 0.17 2.52
N GLU A 27 -9.38 -1.11 2.51
CA GLU A 27 -9.01 -2.06 3.57
C GLU A 27 -7.49 -2.27 3.64
N LEU A 28 -6.84 -2.38 2.47
CA LEU A 28 -5.40 -2.50 2.37
C LEU A 28 -4.69 -1.28 2.99
N ILE A 29 -5.13 -0.08 2.62
CA ILE A 29 -4.59 1.17 3.13
C ILE A 29 -4.78 1.26 4.65
N ASP A 30 -5.98 0.98 5.15
CA ASP A 30 -6.26 1.02 6.59
C ASP A 30 -5.38 0.02 7.36
N ALA A 31 -5.29 -1.22 6.89
CA ALA A 31 -4.50 -2.24 7.56
C ALA A 31 -2.99 -1.94 7.58
N VAL A 32 -2.46 -1.26 6.55
CA VAL A 32 -1.06 -0.82 6.52
C VAL A 32 -0.83 0.42 7.38
N THR A 33 -1.80 1.34 7.39
CA THR A 33 -1.80 2.53 8.26
C THR A 33 -1.70 2.10 9.73
N GLU A 34 -2.52 1.13 10.15
CA GLU A 34 -2.50 0.57 11.51
C GLU A 34 -1.21 -0.20 11.83
N GLU A 35 -0.65 -0.94 10.88
CA GLU A 35 0.57 -1.75 11.10
C GLU A 35 1.83 -0.90 11.21
N THR A 36 1.91 0.17 10.41
CA THR A 36 3.13 0.98 10.29
C THR A 36 3.09 2.27 11.11
N ASP A 37 1.98 2.53 11.81
CA ASP A 37 1.69 3.79 12.53
C ASP A 37 1.91 5.02 11.62
N ALA A 38 1.71 4.83 10.31
CA ALA A 38 1.91 5.85 9.30
C ALA A 38 0.61 6.60 9.04
N ASP A 39 0.72 7.83 8.55
CA ASP A 39 -0.45 8.59 8.13
C ASP A 39 -1.13 7.92 6.92
N ARG A 40 -2.47 7.90 6.92
CA ARG A 40 -3.24 7.32 5.82
C ARG A 40 -2.90 7.93 4.46
N GLU A 41 -2.82 9.26 4.40
CA GLU A 41 -2.45 10.00 3.18
C GLU A 41 -1.07 9.58 2.66
N PHE A 42 -0.13 9.28 3.56
CA PHE A 42 1.18 8.78 3.18
C PHE A 42 1.11 7.37 2.60
N VAL A 43 0.35 6.46 3.22
CA VAL A 43 0.16 5.10 2.69
C VAL A 43 -0.55 5.13 1.33
N GLU A 44 -1.51 6.04 1.14
CA GLU A 44 -2.19 6.27 -0.14
C GLU A 44 -1.21 6.75 -1.22
N ASP A 45 -0.34 7.71 -0.91
CA ASP A 45 0.71 8.18 -1.82
C ASP A 45 1.68 7.05 -2.22
N ILE A 46 2.07 6.19 -1.29
CA ILE A 46 2.91 5.01 -1.60
C ILE A 46 2.16 4.02 -2.51
N ALA A 47 0.87 3.78 -2.26
CA ALA A 47 0.07 2.92 -3.13
C ALA A 47 -0.07 3.50 -4.54
N ASP A 48 -0.28 4.82 -4.67
CA ASP A 48 -0.31 5.51 -5.97
C ASP A 48 1.03 5.42 -6.70
N GLN A 49 2.16 5.55 -5.99
CA GLN A 49 3.48 5.34 -6.58
C GLN A 49 3.64 3.91 -7.09
N LEU A 50 3.25 2.90 -6.30
CA LEU A 50 3.31 1.48 -6.72
C LEU A 50 2.45 1.22 -7.97
N GLU A 51 1.26 1.84 -8.06
CA GLU A 51 0.39 1.74 -9.23
C GLU A 51 1.02 2.43 -10.45
N ALA A 52 1.57 3.63 -10.28
CA ALA A 52 2.26 4.38 -11.32
C ALA A 52 3.53 3.68 -11.83
N HIS A 53 4.23 2.95 -10.95
CA HIS A 53 5.37 2.11 -11.30
C HIS A 53 4.98 0.77 -11.95
N GLY A 54 3.68 0.44 -12.00
CA GLY A 54 3.21 -0.82 -12.54
C GLY A 54 3.63 -2.03 -11.68
N GLU A 55 3.75 -1.82 -10.36
CA GLU A 55 3.96 -2.91 -9.40
C GLU A 55 2.63 -3.50 -8.92
N ILE A 56 1.59 -2.67 -8.92
CA ILE A 56 0.23 -3.06 -8.56
C ILE A 56 -0.77 -2.49 -9.57
N TYR A 57 -1.97 -3.04 -9.61
CA TYR A 57 -3.10 -2.49 -10.36
C TYR A 57 -4.39 -2.60 -9.56
N VAL A 58 -5.31 -1.65 -9.78
CA VAL A 58 -6.62 -1.65 -9.14
C VAL A 58 -7.68 -2.08 -10.16
N VAL A 59 -8.44 -3.12 -9.84
CA VAL A 59 -9.56 -3.60 -10.66
C VAL A 59 -10.81 -3.74 -9.81
N ASN A 60 -11.87 -3.01 -10.17
CA ASN A 60 -13.12 -2.96 -9.38
C ASN A 60 -12.90 -2.64 -7.89
N GLY A 61 -11.98 -1.72 -7.57
CA GLY A 61 -11.64 -1.35 -6.19
C GLY A 61 -10.73 -2.33 -5.46
N VAL A 62 -10.46 -3.51 -6.05
CA VAL A 62 -9.54 -4.51 -5.52
C VAL A 62 -8.14 -4.25 -6.05
N VAL A 63 -7.18 -4.15 -5.14
CA VAL A 63 -5.76 -3.97 -5.47
C VAL A 63 -5.14 -5.34 -5.67
N LYS A 64 -4.28 -5.45 -6.68
CA LYS A 64 -3.58 -6.67 -7.04
C LYS A 64 -2.12 -6.37 -7.35
N LYS A 65 -1.22 -7.23 -6.92
CA LYS A 65 0.19 -7.20 -7.33
C LYS A 65 0.35 -7.73 -8.76
N ILE A 66 1.29 -7.17 -9.51
CA ILE A 66 1.67 -7.61 -10.86
C ILE A 66 2.65 -8.79 -10.80
#